data_AF-V4JK36-F1
#
_entry.id   AF-V4JK36-F1
#
_cell.length_a   1.000
_cell.length_b   1.000
_cell.length_c   1.000
_cell.angle_alpha   90.00
_cell.angle_beta   90.00
_cell.angle_gamma   90.00
#
_symmetry.space_group_name_H-M   'P 1'
#
loop_
_entity.id
_entity.type
_entity.pdbx_description
1 polymer ?
#
loop_
_entity_poly.entity_id
_entity_poly.type
_entity_poly.pdbx_seq_one_letter_code
_entity_poly.pdbx_strand_id
1 'polypeptide(L)'
;MNSAYKKEIRYTLIFSALLLVCGHMGLLFVAFPGLQDRVIFGFPSQYIIPIIFGWLVLMVVVGIQAKLTNDLDDEIEALNSNSAENAS
;
A
#
# COMPACT_ATOMS: atom_id res chain seq x y z
N MET A 1 -24.70 4.65 -3.22
CA MET A 1 -23.53 4.41 -2.33
C MET A 1 -22.85 5.75 -2.13
N ASN A 2 -22.66 6.19 -0.88
CA ASN A 2 -22.00 7.47 -0.57
C ASN A 2 -20.57 7.48 -1.16
N SER A 3 -20.08 8.65 -1.56
CA SER A 3 -18.78 8.80 -2.20
C SER A 3 -17.61 8.35 -1.31
N ALA A 4 -17.74 8.50 0.01
CA ALA A 4 -16.76 8.04 1.00
C ALA A 4 -16.63 6.50 1.01
N TYR A 5 -17.73 5.76 1.09
CA TYR A 5 -17.71 4.29 0.99
C TYR A 5 -17.13 3.78 -0.33
N LYS A 6 -17.31 4.51 -1.43
CA LYS A 6 -16.68 4.17 -2.71
C LYS A 6 -15.16 4.40 -2.68
N LYS A 7 -14.69 5.44 -1.97
CA LYS A 7 -13.26 5.69 -1.75
C LYS A 7 -12.64 4.59 -0.89
N GLU A 8 -13.32 4.15 0.17
CA GLU A 8 -12.87 3.08 1.07
C GLU A 8 -12.54 1.80 0.30
N ILE A 9 -13.51 1.28 -0.47
CA ILE A 9 -13.34 0.07 -1.28
C ILE A 9 -12.19 0.23 -2.27
N ARG A 10 -12.09 1.40 -2.91
CA ARG A 10 -11.03 1.69 -3.88
C ARG A 10 -9.65 1.71 -3.22
N TYR A 11 -9.51 2.35 -2.06
CA TYR A 11 -8.25 2.40 -1.32
C TYR A 11 -7.86 1.01 -0.85
N THR A 12 -8.77 0.27 -0.23
CA THR A 12 -8.52 -1.12 0.19
C THR A 12 -8.05 -1.98 -0.98
N LEU A 13 -8.72 -1.94 -2.14
CA LEU A 13 -8.36 -2.75 -3.29
C LEU A 13 -6.98 -2.36 -3.87
N ILE A 14 -6.68 -1.05 -3.96
CA ILE A 14 -5.38 -0.56 -4.41
C ILE A 14 -4.26 -0.96 -3.44
N PHE A 15 -4.46 -0.79 -2.14
CA PHE A 15 -3.46 -1.15 -1.13
C PHE A 15 -3.25 -2.66 -1.03
N SER A 16 -4.30 -3.47 -1.13
CA SER A 16 -4.16 -4.93 -1.22
C SER A 16 -3.31 -5.34 -2.42
N ALA A 17 -3.54 -4.75 -3.60
CA ALA A 17 -2.73 -5.02 -4.78
C ALA A 17 -1.27 -4.57 -4.59
N LEU A 18 -1.05 -3.36 -4.05
CA LEU A 18 0.29 -2.84 -3.77
C LEU A 18 1.06 -3.73 -2.77
N LEU A 19 0.41 -4.15 -1.68
CA LEU A 19 1.01 -5.03 -0.68
C LEU A 19 1.33 -6.41 -1.27
N LEU A 20 0.46 -6.94 -2.14
CA LEU A 20 0.72 -8.19 -2.84
C LEU A 20 1.99 -8.09 -3.71
N VAL A 21 2.11 -7.00 -4.49
CA VAL A 21 3.29 -6.75 -5.33
C VAL A 21 4.56 -6.59 -4.47
N CYS A 22 4.48 -5.83 -3.36
CA CYS A 22 5.62 -5.65 -2.45
C CYS A 22 6.05 -6.97 -1.81
N GLY A 23 5.09 -7.80 -1.37
CA GLY A 23 5.36 -9.08 -0.71
C GLY A 23 5.88 -10.17 -1.67
N HIS A 24 5.60 -10.06 -2.97
CA HIS A 24 5.99 -11.05 -3.98
C HIS A 24 7.13 -10.57 -4.88
N MET A 25 7.93 -9.59 -4.43
CA MET A 25 9.05 -9.04 -5.20
C MET A 25 10.09 -10.11 -5.61
N GLY A 26 10.18 -11.22 -4.87
CA GLY A 26 11.03 -12.37 -5.23
C GLY A 26 10.68 -13.01 -6.58
N LEU A 27 9.40 -12.95 -7.01
CA LEU A 27 8.97 -13.47 -8.32
C LEU A 27 9.60 -12.71 -9.49
N LEU A 28 10.00 -11.45 -9.27
CA LEU A 28 10.65 -10.62 -10.27
C LEU A 28 12.01 -11.21 -10.67
N PHE A 29 12.74 -11.82 -9.73
CA PHE A 29 14.02 -12.49 -10.01
C PHE A 29 13.83 -13.84 -10.69
N VAL A 30 12.69 -14.50 -10.52
CA VAL A 30 12.34 -15.73 -11.25
C VAL A 30 11.95 -15.41 -12.69
N ALA A 31 11.13 -14.36 -12.88
CA ALA A 31 10.70 -13.91 -14.21
C ALA A 31 11.86 -13.35 -15.05
N PHE A 32 12.85 -12.73 -14.40
CA PHE A 32 14.00 -12.13 -15.06
C PHE A 32 15.32 -12.67 -14.47
N PRO A 33 15.76 -13.88 -14.88
CA PRO A 33 16.94 -14.53 -14.30
C PRO A 33 18.23 -13.73 -14.49
N GLY A 34 18.32 -12.89 -15.53
CA GLY A 34 19.48 -12.00 -15.76
C GLY A 34 19.69 -10.91 -14.69
N LEU A 35 18.77 -10.74 -13.74
CA LEU A 35 19.01 -9.92 -12.55
C LEU A 35 19.74 -10.68 -11.43
N GLN A 36 19.70 -12.01 -11.39
CA GLN A 36 20.22 -12.82 -10.27
C GLN A 36 21.75 -12.79 -10.16
N ASP A 37 22.46 -12.70 -11.29
CA ASP A 37 23.93 -12.76 -11.33
C ASP A 37 24.62 -11.44 -10.94
N ARG A 38 23.84 -10.44 -10.50
CA ARG A 38 24.39 -9.14 -10.11
C ARG A 38 24.68 -9.10 -8.62
N VAL A 39 25.87 -8.59 -8.29
CA VAL A 39 26.25 -8.30 -6.91
C VAL A 39 26.13 -6.81 -6.68
N ILE A 40 25.41 -6.42 -5.62
CA ILE A 40 25.18 -5.04 -5.22
C ILE A 40 25.68 -4.90 -3.77
N PHE A 41 26.62 -3.98 -3.53
CA PHE A 41 27.26 -3.78 -2.22
C PHE A 41 27.87 -5.06 -1.59
N GLY A 42 28.30 -6.01 -2.42
CA GLY A 42 28.85 -7.30 -1.96
C GLY A 42 27.80 -8.38 -1.67
N PHE A 43 26.50 -8.08 -1.85
CA PHE A 43 25.40 -9.04 -1.68
C PHE A 43 24.76 -9.39 -3.03
N PRO A 44 24.25 -10.63 -3.20
CA PRO A 44 23.47 -10.96 -4.39
C PRO A 44 22.22 -10.08 -4.48
N SER A 45 21.97 -9.52 -5.65
CA SER A 45 20.88 -8.59 -5.97
C SER A 45 19.50 -9.14 -5.55
N GLN A 46 19.29 -10.44 -5.75
CA GLN A 46 18.06 -11.19 -5.46
C GLN A 46 17.67 -11.20 -3.97
N TYR A 47 18.59 -10.82 -3.07
CA TYR A 47 18.30 -10.69 -1.64
C TYR A 47 18.24 -9.22 -1.21
N ILE A 48 19.24 -8.42 -1.60
CA ILE A 48 19.35 -7.05 -1.12
C ILE A 48 18.22 -6.15 -1.66
N ILE A 49 17.79 -6.35 -2.91
CA ILE A 49 16.71 -5.56 -3.50
C ILE A 49 15.37 -5.85 -2.78
N PRO A 50 14.92 -7.11 -2.62
CA PRO A 50 13.71 -7.38 -1.85
C PRO A 50 13.78 -6.91 -0.40
N ILE A 51 14.94 -6.98 0.26
CA ILE A 51 15.10 -6.47 1.63
C ILE A 51 14.88 -4.95 1.67
N ILE A 52 15.57 -4.20 0.80
CA ILE A 52 15.43 -2.73 0.75
C ILE A 52 14.00 -2.34 0.39
N PHE A 53 13.40 -3.03 -0.57
CA PHE A 53 12.02 -2.77 -1.01
C PHE A 53 11.02 -3.11 0.09
N GLY A 54 11.13 -4.29 0.69
CA GLY A 54 10.27 -4.75 1.79
C GLY A 54 10.42 -3.94 3.07
N TRP A 55 11.51 -3.19 3.23
CA TRP A 55 11.72 -2.35 4.41
C TRP A 55 11.39 -0.89 4.14
N LEU A 56 12.11 -0.24 3.22
CA LEU A 56 11.99 1.20 2.96
C LEU A 56 10.76 1.53 2.10
N VAL A 57 10.56 0.78 1.00
CA VAL A 57 9.41 1.06 0.12
C VAL A 57 8.12 0.67 0.81
N LEU A 58 8.09 -0.48 1.50
CA LEU A 58 6.92 -0.90 2.25
C LEU A 58 6.54 0.12 3.34
N MET A 59 7.50 0.66 4.09
CA MET A 59 7.28 1.72 5.08
C MET A 59 6.58 2.95 4.48
N VAL A 60 7.02 3.39 3.31
CA VAL A 60 6.38 4.52 2.60
C VAL A 60 4.96 4.17 2.18
N VAL A 61 4.75 2.97 1.61
CA VAL A 61 3.43 2.51 1.18
C VAL A 61 2.44 2.46 2.35
N VAL A 62 2.82 1.85 3.47
CA VAL A 62 1.95 1.77 4.64
C VAL A 62 1.77 3.12 5.33
N GLY A 63 2.76 4.00 5.29
CA GLY A 63 2.62 5.38 5.79
C GLY A 63 1.60 6.20 5.00
N ILE A 64 1.64 6.10 3.66
CA ILE A 64 0.64 6.73 2.78
C ILE A 64 -0.74 6.11 3.02
N GLN A 65 -0.81 4.78 3.18
CA GLN A 65 -2.05 4.08 3.50
C GLN A 65 -2.67 4.58 4.79
N ALA A 66 -1.90 4.62 5.88
CA ALA A 66 -2.39 5.07 7.18
C ALA A 66 -2.96 6.49 7.10
N LYS A 67 -2.25 7.40 6.42
CA LYS A 67 -2.73 8.77 6.25
C LYS A 67 -4.05 8.83 5.45
N LEU A 68 -4.11 8.15 4.30
CA LEU A 68 -5.30 8.19 3.43
C LEU A 68 -6.52 7.51 4.05
N THR A 69 -6.33 6.48 4.86
CA THR A 69 -7.41 5.83 5.59
C THR A 69 -7.89 6.72 6.74
N ASN A 70 -6.99 7.33 7.51
CA ASN A 70 -7.40 8.26 8.57
C ASN A 70 -8.19 9.46 8.02
N ASP A 71 -7.69 10.09 6.94
CA ASP A 71 -8.39 11.21 6.28
C ASP A 71 -9.80 10.79 5.79
N LEU A 72 -9.98 9.51 5.43
CA LEU A 72 -11.26 8.97 4.98
C LEU A 72 -12.21 8.70 6.15
N ASP A 73 -11.71 8.15 7.26
CA ASP A 73 -12.49 7.91 8.48
C ASP A 73 -13.05 9.24 9.02
N ASP A 74 -12.23 10.31 9.02
CA ASP A 74 -12.66 11.67 9.39
C ASP A 74 -13.78 12.21 8.46
N GLU A 75 -13.68 11.95 7.14
CA GLU A 75 -14.71 12.34 6.15
C GLU A 75 -16.04 11.61 6.42
N ILE A 76 -15.98 10.32 6.79
CA ILE A 76 -17.16 9.50 7.11
C ILE A 76 -17.81 10.00 8.41
N GLU A 77 -17.02 10.29 9.44
CA GLU A 77 -17.52 10.79 10.73
C GLU A 77 -18.23 12.15 10.56
N ALA A 78 -17.65 13.06 9.79
CA ALA A 78 -18.26 14.37 9.49
C ALA A 78 -19.57 14.26 8.69
N LEU A 79 -19.70 13.28 7.79
CA LEU A 79 -20.94 13.04 7.06
C LEU A 79 -22.04 12.50 7.97
N ASN A 80 -21.69 11.63 8.91
CA ASN A 80 -22.64 11.04 9.85
C ASN A 80 -23.12 12.05 10.90
N SER A 81 -22.23 12.90 11.44
CA SER A 81 -22.60 13.94 12.41
C SER A 81 -23.57 14.97 11.82
N ASN A 82 -23.29 15.48 10.63
CA ASN A 82 -24.18 16.40 9.91
C ASN A 82 -25.54 15.76 9.56
N SER A 83 -25.57 14.46 9.28
CA SER A 83 -26.81 13.74 9.00
C SER A 83 -27.68 13.59 10.25
N ALA A 84 -27.06 13.44 11.43
CA ALA A 84 -27.76 13.36 12.71
C ALA A 84 -28.32 14.72 13.16
N GLU A 85 -27.58 15.81 12.95
CA GLU A 85 -28.01 17.18 13.29
C GLU A 85 -29.19 17.66 12.41
N ASN A 86 -29.19 17.32 11.11
CA ASN A 86 -30.31 17.65 10.21
C ASN A 86 -31.58 16.81 10.45
N ALA A 87 -31.49 15.75 11.28
CA ALA A 87 -32.61 14.88 11.63
C ALA A 87 -33.25 15.22 12.99
N SER A 88 -32.69 16.18 13.73
CA SER A 88 -33.20 16.73 15.00
C SER A 88 -33.82 18.11 14.82
#